data_AF-A0A6V7QKE1-F1
#
_entry.id   AF-A0A6V7QKE1-F1
#
_cell.length_a   1.000
_cell.length_b   1.000
_cell.length_c   1.000
_cell.angle_alpha   90.00
_cell.angle_beta   90.00
_cell.angle_gamma   90.00
#
_symmetry.space_group_name_H-M   'P 1'
#
loop_
_entity.id
_entity.type
_entity.pdbx_description
1 polymer ?
#
loop_
_entity_poly.entity_id
_entity_poly.type
_entity_poly.pdbx_seq_one_letter_code
_entity_poly.pdbx_strand_id
1 'polypeptide(L)'
;MEKAQSLAEELQEKLAVNKATCQCSEERTKRELECLQQRFKAAFTLFRYLKIQAKASADLNMACAFFRIKHQEGVGFVDGHSMPLSKWSKNANISEFESSAEEAAEANDDWYAADIFSLVRMITFERVTTKIDEMEISVKLALNTINKLAEQLNNFEQEAAVQRERATDYEQEAAIQRARATECAQEAAMQRERANEHEQEAAMQRKRATESARELFLLKQKFAAFKSEAQLVFRRIEALASSLEQRKEKLISKTLQLHDEKALKEDKVQELMNENVRLQSLVDQKEAQLVALNEQLKLTSLSERDK
;
A
#
# COMPACT_ATOMS: atom_id res chain seq x y z
N MET A 1 17.11 -16.13 8.66
CA MET A 1 17.08 -14.79 8.05
C MET A 1 18.47 -14.18 7.98
N GLU A 2 19.22 -14.12 9.09
CA GLU A 2 20.59 -13.57 9.13
C GLU A 2 21.59 -14.20 8.15
N LYS A 3 21.62 -15.53 8.02
CA LYS A 3 22.52 -16.21 7.05
C LYS A 3 22.21 -15.87 5.57
N ALA A 4 20.96 -15.56 5.25
CA ALA A 4 20.58 -15.18 3.89
C ALA A 4 20.93 -13.72 3.59
N GLN A 5 20.86 -12.84 4.60
CA GLN A 5 21.31 -11.45 4.49
C GLN A 5 22.83 -11.34 4.37
N SER A 6 23.59 -12.06 5.20
CA SER A 6 25.06 -12.08 5.12
C SER A 6 25.58 -12.57 3.76
N LEU A 7 24.93 -13.57 3.16
CA LEU A 7 25.32 -14.08 1.85
C LEU A 7 24.91 -13.13 0.71
N ALA A 8 23.81 -12.38 0.87
CA ALA A 8 23.40 -11.35 -0.07
C ALA A 8 24.35 -10.14 -0.06
N GLU A 9 24.83 -9.73 1.12
CA GLU A 9 25.81 -8.66 1.29
C GLU A 9 27.17 -9.03 0.68
N GLU A 10 27.67 -10.25 0.91
CA GLU A 10 28.93 -10.73 0.32
C GLU A 10 28.86 -10.81 -1.22
N LEU A 11 27.70 -11.20 -1.77
CA LEU A 11 27.48 -11.23 -3.21
C LEU A 11 27.37 -9.81 -3.81
N GLN A 12 26.74 -8.87 -3.11
CA GLN A 12 26.70 -7.46 -3.53
C GLN A 12 28.10 -6.84 -3.55
N GLU A 13 28.93 -7.12 -2.55
CA GLU A 13 30.31 -6.63 -2.49
C GLU A 13 31.16 -7.20 -3.64
N LYS A 14 31.10 -8.52 -3.89
CA LYS A 14 31.79 -9.15 -5.01
C LYS A 14 31.33 -8.60 -6.36
N LEU A 15 30.04 -8.33 -6.51
CA LEU A 15 29.47 -7.75 -7.72
C LEU A 15 29.93 -6.30 -7.91
N ALA A 16 30.01 -5.50 -6.85
CA ALA A 16 30.53 -4.14 -6.89
C ALA A 16 32.01 -4.10 -7.31
N VAL A 17 32.84 -4.98 -6.74
CA VAL A 17 34.27 -5.10 -7.08
C VAL A 17 34.45 -5.53 -8.54
N ASN A 18 33.71 -6.54 -9.01
CA ASN A 18 33.78 -6.96 -10.41
C ASN A 18 33.34 -5.86 -11.38
N LYS A 19 32.28 -5.11 -11.03
CA LYS A 19 31.78 -4.00 -11.84
C LYS A 19 32.82 -2.88 -11.98
N ALA A 20 33.48 -2.52 -10.88
CA ALA A 20 34.56 -1.55 -10.88
C ALA A 20 35.78 -2.03 -11.69
N THR A 21 36.13 -3.30 -11.57
CA THR A 21 37.25 -3.91 -12.31
C THR A 21 36.99 -3.93 -13.81
N CYS A 22 35.77 -4.30 -14.24
CA CYS A 22 35.35 -4.27 -15.64
C CYS A 22 35.34 -2.85 -16.22
N GLN A 23 34.78 -1.87 -15.49
CA GLN A 23 34.75 -0.47 -15.95
C GLN A 23 36.16 0.10 -16.12
N CYS A 24 37.06 -0.18 -15.18
CA CYS A 24 38.46 0.27 -15.28
C CYS A 24 39.19 -0.37 -16.48
N SER A 25 38.89 -1.64 -16.77
CA SER A 25 39.39 -2.35 -17.95
C SER A 25 38.87 -1.74 -19.26
N GLU A 26 37.56 -1.49 -19.37
CA GLU A 26 36.94 -0.88 -20.56
C GLU A 26 37.46 0.52 -20.84
N GLU A 27 37.56 1.37 -19.82
CA GLU A 27 38.11 2.72 -20.01
C GLU A 27 39.56 2.70 -20.48
N ARG A 28 40.34 1.72 -20.02
CA ARG A 28 41.73 1.56 -20.40
C ARG A 28 41.85 1.14 -21.87
N THR A 29 41.07 0.15 -22.31
CA THR A 29 41.09 -0.29 -23.72
C THR A 29 40.60 0.79 -24.68
N LYS A 30 39.61 1.60 -24.26
CA LYS A 30 39.12 2.75 -25.04
C LYS A 30 40.20 3.83 -25.23
N ARG A 31 40.89 4.20 -24.15
CA ARG A 31 42.03 5.14 -24.20
C ARG A 31 43.17 4.61 -25.07
N GLU A 32 43.46 3.31 -24.98
CA GLU A 32 44.48 2.67 -25.81
C GLU A 32 44.11 2.70 -27.30
N LEU A 33 42.86 2.44 -27.64
CA LEU A 33 42.34 2.50 -29.02
C LEU A 33 42.40 3.91 -29.61
N GLU A 34 41.98 4.92 -28.85
CA GLU A 34 42.08 6.34 -29.24
C GLU A 34 43.53 6.77 -29.47
N CYS A 35 44.43 6.38 -28.57
CA CYS A 35 45.86 6.65 -28.71
C CYS A 35 46.43 5.98 -29.97
N LEU A 36 46.05 4.74 -30.25
CA LEU A 36 46.45 4.02 -31.47
C LEU A 36 45.97 4.75 -32.72
N GLN A 37 44.70 5.15 -32.75
CA GLN A 37 44.11 5.87 -33.87
C GLN A 37 44.83 7.20 -34.14
N GLN A 38 45.18 7.95 -33.10
CA GLN A 38 45.98 9.18 -33.23
C GLN A 38 47.39 8.90 -33.76
N ARG A 39 48.06 7.85 -33.26
CA ARG A 39 49.40 7.45 -33.74
C ARG A 39 49.39 7.04 -35.20
N PHE A 40 48.41 6.26 -35.64
CA PHE A 40 48.28 5.86 -37.05
C PHE A 40 47.97 7.06 -37.95
N LYS A 41 47.14 8.01 -37.51
CA LYS A 41 46.90 9.29 -38.22
C LYS A 41 48.18 10.11 -38.35
N ALA A 42 48.99 10.18 -37.30
CA ALA A 42 50.28 10.88 -37.33
C ALA A 42 51.29 10.19 -38.26
N ALA A 43 51.43 8.87 -38.14
CA ALA A 43 52.31 8.06 -38.99
C ALA A 43 51.93 8.19 -40.47
N PHE A 44 50.63 8.19 -40.78
CA PHE A 44 50.13 8.40 -42.14
C PHE A 44 50.60 9.74 -42.73
N THR A 45 50.49 10.82 -41.95
CA THR A 45 50.96 12.15 -42.34
C THR A 45 52.48 12.19 -42.53
N LEU A 46 53.24 11.52 -41.67
CA LEU A 46 54.70 11.43 -41.78
C LEU A 46 55.14 10.65 -43.02
N PHE A 47 54.51 9.51 -43.33
CA PHE A 47 54.81 8.76 -44.56
C PHE A 47 54.52 9.60 -45.81
N ARG A 48 53.43 10.37 -45.82
CA ARG A 48 53.12 11.29 -46.91
C ARG A 48 54.18 12.38 -47.04
N TYR A 49 54.66 12.94 -45.94
CA TYR A 49 55.74 13.93 -45.94
C TYR A 49 57.06 13.34 -46.45
N LEU A 50 57.49 12.18 -45.91
CA LEU A 50 58.70 11.47 -46.34
C LEU A 50 58.66 11.11 -47.82
N LYS A 51 57.48 10.70 -48.32
CA LYS A 51 57.26 10.42 -49.75
C LYS A 51 57.47 11.67 -50.61
N ILE A 52 56.94 12.82 -50.19
CA ILE A 52 57.12 14.10 -50.90
C ILE A 52 58.59 14.53 -50.85
N GLN A 53 59.24 14.42 -49.69
CA GLN A 53 60.64 14.78 -49.49
C GLN A 53 61.59 13.88 -50.30
N ALA A 54 61.35 12.57 -50.31
CA ALA A 54 62.12 11.59 -51.09
C ALA A 54 62.03 11.91 -52.59
N LYS A 55 60.83 12.21 -53.10
CA LYS A 55 60.63 12.65 -54.51
C LYS A 55 61.38 13.94 -54.81
N ALA A 56 61.22 14.97 -53.98
CA ALA A 56 61.92 16.26 -54.18
C ALA A 56 63.46 16.09 -54.15
N SER A 57 63.99 15.23 -53.28
CA SER A 57 65.43 14.93 -53.22
C SER A 57 65.91 14.11 -54.42
N ALA A 58 65.09 13.19 -54.94
CA ALA A 58 65.40 12.45 -56.16
C ALA A 58 65.42 13.39 -57.37
N ASP A 59 64.46 14.30 -57.48
CA ASP A 59 64.40 15.31 -58.56
C ASP A 59 65.61 16.25 -58.52
N LEU A 60 66.00 16.73 -57.33
CA LEU A 60 67.20 17.56 -57.13
C LEU A 60 68.48 16.80 -57.50
N ASN A 61 68.59 15.56 -57.05
CA ASN A 61 69.74 14.70 -57.33
C ASN A 61 69.88 14.38 -58.82
N MET A 62 68.76 14.17 -59.52
CA MET A 62 68.72 14.01 -60.97
C MET A 62 69.13 15.29 -61.69
N ALA A 63 68.65 16.45 -61.24
CA ALA A 63 69.07 17.75 -61.78
C ALA A 63 70.58 17.99 -61.57
N CYS A 64 71.11 17.74 -60.37
CA CYS A 64 72.55 17.89 -60.10
C CYS A 64 73.41 16.95 -60.96
N ALA A 65 72.98 15.71 -61.15
CA ALA A 65 73.68 14.75 -62.01
C ALA A 65 73.63 15.16 -63.50
N PHE A 66 72.47 15.61 -63.99
CA PHE A 66 72.27 16.02 -65.39
C PHE A 66 73.03 17.31 -65.73
N PHE A 67 73.05 18.28 -64.82
CA PHE A 67 73.75 19.57 -64.98
C PHE A 67 75.18 19.57 -64.43
N ARG A 68 75.72 18.42 -63.96
CA ARG A 68 77.08 18.29 -63.39
C ARG A 68 77.39 19.26 -62.26
N ILE A 69 76.38 19.60 -61.47
CA ILE A 69 76.48 20.56 -60.37
C ILE A 69 77.21 19.90 -59.20
N LYS A 70 78.27 20.54 -58.70
CA LYS A 70 79.07 20.09 -57.54
C LYS A 70 78.94 21.08 -56.38
N HIS A 71 79.02 20.60 -55.15
CA HIS A 71 79.11 21.45 -53.97
C HIS A 71 80.59 21.74 -53.67
N GLN A 72 80.92 23.01 -53.44
CA GLN A 72 82.29 23.43 -53.13
C GLN A 72 82.30 24.18 -51.80
N GLU A 73 83.10 23.69 -50.85
CA GLU A 73 83.15 24.17 -49.48
C GLU A 73 83.56 25.66 -49.44
N GLY A 74 82.72 26.50 -48.82
CA GLY A 74 82.89 27.96 -48.76
C GLY A 74 82.25 28.77 -49.91
N VAL A 75 81.88 28.15 -51.05
CA VAL A 75 81.37 28.84 -52.26
C VAL A 75 79.91 28.47 -52.60
N GLY A 76 79.45 27.26 -52.25
CA GLY A 76 78.10 26.77 -52.52
C GLY A 76 78.02 25.87 -53.77
N PHE A 77 76.87 25.83 -54.46
CA PHE A 77 76.69 25.01 -55.66
C PHE A 77 77.33 25.65 -56.91
N VAL A 78 78.07 24.85 -57.68
CA VAL A 78 78.88 25.26 -58.82
C VAL A 78 78.61 24.35 -60.02
N ASP A 79 78.47 24.91 -61.22
CA ASP A 79 78.31 24.16 -62.48
C ASP A 79 79.58 23.34 -62.83
N GLY A 80 79.48 22.35 -63.72
CA GLY A 80 80.58 21.48 -64.16
C GLY A 80 81.79 22.21 -64.77
N HIS A 81 81.67 23.52 -65.02
CA HIS A 81 82.74 24.43 -65.45
C HIS A 81 83.25 25.38 -64.33
N SER A 82 82.94 25.07 -63.07
CA SER A 82 83.35 25.85 -61.90
C SER A 82 82.74 27.26 -61.80
N MET A 83 81.59 27.51 -62.46
CA MET A 83 80.83 28.77 -62.29
C MET A 83 79.83 28.68 -61.13
N PRO A 84 79.87 29.62 -60.17
CA PRO A 84 78.96 29.60 -59.02
C PRO A 84 77.51 29.88 -59.45
N LEU A 85 76.61 28.98 -59.08
CA LEU A 85 75.17 29.08 -59.36
C LEU A 85 74.51 29.96 -58.30
N SER A 86 74.74 31.28 -58.42
CA SER A 86 74.42 32.33 -57.45
C SER A 86 72.94 32.55 -57.10
N LYS A 87 72.04 31.67 -57.54
CA LYS A 87 70.59 31.74 -57.27
C LYS A 87 70.03 30.54 -56.50
N TRP A 88 70.84 29.53 -56.18
CA TRP A 88 70.37 28.34 -55.44
C TRP A 88 70.50 28.57 -53.94
N SER A 89 69.45 28.22 -53.19
CA SER A 89 69.33 28.60 -51.77
C SER A 89 70.40 27.92 -50.92
N LYS A 90 71.03 28.67 -50.02
CA LYS A 90 72.08 28.24 -49.06
C LYS A 90 71.62 27.22 -48.01
N ASN A 91 70.37 26.75 -48.07
CA ASN A 91 69.76 25.96 -47.00
C ASN A 91 69.66 24.46 -47.32
N ALA A 92 70.20 24.00 -48.46
CA ALA A 92 70.32 22.57 -48.75
C ALA A 92 71.58 22.02 -48.08
N ASN A 93 71.45 21.56 -46.83
CA ASN A 93 72.54 20.89 -46.13
C ASN A 93 72.73 19.47 -46.72
N ILE A 94 73.79 19.29 -47.53
CA ILE A 94 74.25 17.98 -48.01
C ILE A 94 75.52 17.54 -47.24
N SER A 95 75.96 18.34 -46.27
CA SER A 95 77.21 18.18 -45.50
C SER A 95 77.37 16.83 -44.77
N GLU A 96 76.30 16.04 -44.61
CA GLU A 96 76.37 14.72 -43.97
C GLU A 96 76.64 13.57 -44.96
N PHE A 97 76.63 13.83 -46.27
CA PHE A 97 76.70 12.79 -47.30
C PHE A 97 78.00 12.77 -48.13
N GLU A 98 78.87 13.77 -47.98
CA GLU A 98 80.17 13.84 -48.68
C GLU A 98 81.30 13.09 -47.94
N SER A 99 81.13 12.79 -46.64
CA SER A 99 82.19 12.21 -45.78
C SER A 99 82.61 10.76 -46.12
N SER A 100 81.93 10.05 -47.03
CA SER A 100 82.34 8.68 -47.43
C SER A 100 82.94 8.60 -48.83
N ALA A 101 82.95 9.70 -49.60
CA ALA A 101 83.43 9.71 -50.98
C ALA A 101 84.89 10.19 -51.11
N GLU A 102 85.47 10.74 -50.03
CA GLU A 102 86.76 11.42 -50.09
C GLU A 102 87.99 10.48 -50.04
N GLU A 103 87.83 9.20 -49.69
CA GLU A 103 88.96 8.25 -49.60
C GLU A 103 89.26 7.47 -50.91
N ALA A 104 88.51 7.68 -52.00
CA ALA A 104 88.70 6.92 -53.24
C ALA A 104 89.07 7.78 -54.47
N ALA A 105 89.46 9.05 -54.28
CA ALA A 105 89.63 10.01 -55.36
C ALA A 105 91.10 10.38 -55.66
N GLU A 106 92.05 9.46 -55.45
CA GLU A 106 93.41 9.60 -56.00
C GLU A 106 93.78 8.39 -56.87
N ALA A 107 93.23 8.35 -58.08
CA ALA A 107 93.89 7.94 -59.33
C ALA A 107 92.86 7.51 -60.40
N ASN A 108 93.00 8.09 -61.60
CA ASN A 108 92.35 7.77 -62.87
C ASN A 108 91.01 8.45 -63.22
N ASP A 109 90.86 8.75 -64.52
CA ASP A 109 89.69 9.26 -65.24
C ASP A 109 88.43 8.39 -65.05
N ASP A 110 87.80 8.47 -63.87
CA ASP A 110 86.73 7.54 -63.49
C ASP A 110 85.31 8.08 -63.78
N TRP A 111 85.01 8.24 -65.08
CA TRP A 111 83.65 8.48 -65.58
C TRP A 111 82.66 7.39 -65.10
N TYR A 112 83.13 6.13 -65.04
CA TYR A 112 82.29 4.98 -64.70
C TYR A 112 81.91 4.96 -63.22
N ALA A 113 82.81 5.38 -62.31
CA ALA A 113 82.46 5.48 -60.89
C ALA A 113 81.31 6.48 -60.63
N ALA A 114 81.33 7.65 -61.25
CA ALA A 114 80.26 8.65 -61.07
C ALA A 114 78.89 8.14 -61.56
N ASP A 115 78.85 7.45 -62.71
CA ASP A 115 77.64 6.82 -63.24
C ASP A 115 77.15 5.66 -62.36
N ILE A 116 78.06 4.83 -61.84
CA ILE A 116 77.73 3.72 -60.93
C ILE A 116 77.16 4.27 -59.62
N PHE A 117 77.74 5.32 -59.04
CA PHE A 117 77.22 5.97 -57.84
C PHE A 117 75.82 6.56 -58.06
N SER A 118 75.59 7.20 -59.22
CA SER A 118 74.28 7.72 -59.58
C SER A 118 73.23 6.62 -59.71
N LEU A 119 73.57 5.51 -60.37
CA LEU A 119 72.70 4.35 -60.55
C LEU A 119 72.37 3.66 -59.22
N VAL A 120 73.37 3.40 -58.37
CA VAL A 120 73.19 2.84 -57.02
C VAL A 120 72.26 3.74 -56.20
N ARG A 121 72.46 5.06 -56.27
CA ARG A 121 71.64 6.03 -55.55
C ARG A 121 70.18 6.02 -56.03
N MET A 122 69.97 5.95 -57.35
CA MET A 122 68.62 5.84 -57.95
C MET A 122 67.89 4.58 -57.50
N ILE A 123 68.56 3.42 -57.55
CA ILE A 123 68.02 2.13 -57.10
C ILE A 123 67.68 2.18 -55.60
N THR A 124 68.51 2.84 -54.77
CA THR A 124 68.20 3.02 -53.35
C THR A 124 67.01 3.94 -53.12
N PHE A 125 66.85 5.02 -53.89
CA PHE A 125 65.69 5.91 -53.78
C PHE A 125 64.39 5.20 -54.17
N GLU A 126 64.39 4.44 -55.26
CA GLU A 126 63.24 3.67 -55.71
C GLU A 126 62.83 2.58 -54.70
N ARG A 127 63.81 1.95 -54.05
CA ARG A 127 63.56 1.04 -52.91
C ARG A 127 62.97 1.76 -51.70
N VAL A 128 63.41 2.97 -51.39
CA VAL A 128 62.87 3.76 -50.27
C VAL A 128 61.43 4.22 -50.56
N THR A 129 61.13 4.70 -51.77
CA THR A 129 59.77 5.14 -52.13
C THR A 129 58.78 3.97 -52.19
N THR A 130 59.17 2.83 -52.75
CA THR A 130 58.34 1.60 -52.72
C THR A 130 58.08 1.12 -51.30
N LYS A 131 59.09 1.19 -50.41
CA LYS A 131 58.89 0.82 -49.01
C LYS A 131 57.95 1.77 -48.28
N ILE A 132 58.05 3.08 -48.55
CA ILE A 132 57.11 4.08 -48.02
C ILE A 132 55.69 3.80 -48.52
N ASP A 133 55.50 3.38 -49.77
CA ASP A 133 54.18 3.03 -50.32
C ASP A 133 53.56 1.79 -49.66
N GLU A 134 54.36 0.73 -49.45
CA GLU A 134 53.92 -0.46 -48.70
C GLU A 134 53.50 -0.11 -47.26
N MET A 135 54.28 0.75 -46.60
CA MET A 135 53.98 1.21 -45.24
C MET A 135 52.74 2.12 -45.22
N GLU A 136 52.56 2.99 -46.21
CA GLU A 136 51.37 3.84 -46.37
C GLU A 136 50.09 2.98 -46.51
N ILE A 137 50.13 1.94 -47.35
CA ILE A 137 49.02 0.99 -47.54
C ILE A 137 48.71 0.23 -46.25
N SER A 138 49.75 -0.26 -45.57
CA SER A 138 49.62 -1.00 -44.30
C SER A 138 49.00 -0.14 -43.20
N VAL A 139 49.43 1.12 -43.09
CA VAL A 139 48.87 2.11 -42.15
C VAL A 139 47.41 2.43 -42.46
N LYS A 140 47.03 2.59 -43.74
CA LYS A 140 45.62 2.79 -44.14
C LYS A 140 44.75 1.60 -43.73
N LEU A 141 45.23 0.38 -43.94
CA LEU A 141 44.48 -0.84 -43.62
C LEU A 141 44.34 -1.02 -42.09
N ALA A 142 45.38 -0.72 -41.33
CA ALA A 142 45.34 -0.67 -39.87
C ALA A 142 44.37 0.42 -39.35
N LEU A 143 44.36 1.61 -39.96
CA LEU A 143 43.45 2.68 -39.57
C LEU A 143 41.97 2.30 -39.82
N ASN A 144 41.68 1.68 -40.96
CA ASN A 144 40.32 1.22 -41.29
C ASN A 144 39.83 0.12 -40.34
N THR A 145 40.71 -0.80 -39.95
CA THR A 145 40.37 -1.86 -38.98
C THR A 145 40.14 -1.28 -37.58
N ILE A 146 40.97 -0.32 -37.13
CA ILE A 146 40.76 0.40 -35.87
C ILE A 146 39.42 1.14 -35.87
N ASN A 147 39.08 1.85 -36.96
CA ASN A 147 37.80 2.56 -37.06
C ASN A 147 36.60 1.60 -37.00
N LYS A 148 36.68 0.44 -37.68
CA LYS A 148 35.63 -0.57 -37.65
C LYS A 148 35.43 -1.16 -36.25
N LEU A 149 36.52 -1.42 -35.53
CA LEU A 149 36.46 -1.88 -34.14
C LEU A 149 35.86 -0.82 -33.21
N ALA A 150 36.16 0.46 -33.42
CA ALA A 150 35.57 1.55 -32.65
C ALA A 150 34.05 1.66 -32.86
N GLU A 151 33.57 1.53 -34.09
CA GLU A 151 32.13 1.48 -34.40
C GLU A 151 31.43 0.30 -33.73
N GLN A 152 32.03 -0.89 -33.80
CA GLN A 152 31.49 -2.08 -33.14
C GLN A 152 31.41 -1.90 -31.61
N LEU A 153 32.45 -1.35 -30.98
CA LEU A 153 32.46 -1.09 -29.54
C LEU A 153 31.33 -0.15 -29.14
N ASN A 154 31.11 0.92 -29.91
CA ASN A 154 30.06 1.89 -29.65
C ASN A 154 28.64 1.28 -29.79
N ASN A 155 28.45 0.41 -30.78
CA ASN A 155 27.18 -0.32 -30.94
C ASN A 155 26.94 -1.28 -29.77
N PHE A 156 27.96 -2.00 -29.30
CA PHE A 156 27.86 -2.85 -28.10
C PHE A 156 27.54 -2.04 -26.84
N GLU A 157 28.17 -0.86 -26.65
CA GLU A 157 27.88 0.04 -25.54
C GLU A 157 26.41 0.50 -25.55
N GLN A 158 25.88 0.87 -26.73
CA GLN A 158 24.47 1.25 -26.90
C GLN A 158 23.51 0.09 -26.64
N GLU A 159 23.78 -1.09 -27.20
CA GLU A 159 22.95 -2.28 -26.97
C GLU A 159 22.95 -2.67 -25.48
N ALA A 160 24.11 -2.63 -24.82
CA ALA A 160 24.21 -2.88 -23.38
C ALA A 160 23.47 -1.83 -22.54
N ALA A 161 23.43 -0.57 -22.97
CA ALA A 161 22.65 0.48 -22.31
C ALA A 161 21.13 0.22 -22.42
N VAL A 162 20.65 -0.13 -23.61
CA VAL A 162 19.23 -0.47 -23.85
C VAL A 162 18.81 -1.70 -23.05
N GLN A 163 19.66 -2.73 -22.95
CA GLN A 163 19.36 -3.91 -22.14
C GLN A 163 19.30 -3.59 -20.65
N ARG A 164 20.16 -2.68 -20.15
CA ARG A 164 20.09 -2.20 -18.77
C ARG A 164 18.80 -1.45 -18.48
N GLU A 165 18.38 -0.58 -19.38
CA GLU A 165 17.12 0.18 -19.24
C GLU A 165 15.90 -0.75 -19.21
N ARG A 166 15.84 -1.73 -20.13
CA ARG A 166 14.79 -2.76 -20.12
C ARG A 166 14.76 -3.57 -18.83
N ALA A 167 15.92 -3.96 -18.31
CA ALA A 167 16.00 -4.68 -17.04
C ALA A 167 15.43 -3.84 -15.88
N THR A 168 15.74 -2.54 -15.84
CA THR A 168 15.17 -1.64 -14.82
C THR A 168 13.67 -1.45 -14.96
N ASP A 169 13.15 -1.40 -16.19
CA ASP A 169 11.70 -1.31 -16.43
C ASP A 169 10.98 -2.56 -15.92
N TYR A 170 11.50 -3.75 -16.20
CA TYR A 170 10.93 -5.01 -15.69
C TYR A 170 10.97 -5.09 -14.16
N GLU A 171 12.04 -4.62 -13.52
CA GLU A 171 12.13 -4.57 -12.07
C GLU A 171 11.10 -3.61 -11.46
N GLN A 172 10.90 -2.44 -12.08
CA GLN A 172 9.88 -1.47 -11.68
C GLN A 172 8.47 -2.03 -11.86
N GLU A 173 8.17 -2.63 -13.01
CA GLU A 173 6.87 -3.27 -13.25
C GLU A 173 6.59 -4.38 -12.23
N ALA A 174 7.59 -5.23 -11.94
CA ALA A 174 7.45 -6.27 -10.93
C ALA A 174 7.24 -5.68 -9.52
N ALA A 175 7.89 -4.56 -9.19
CA ALA A 175 7.67 -3.86 -7.92
C ALA A 175 6.25 -3.28 -7.83
N ILE A 176 5.76 -2.65 -8.90
CA ILE A 176 4.39 -2.12 -8.97
C ILE A 176 3.37 -3.26 -8.85
N GLN A 177 3.57 -4.39 -9.52
CA GLN A 177 2.68 -5.54 -9.39
C GLN A 177 2.66 -6.11 -7.97
N ARG A 178 3.82 -6.19 -7.30
CA ARG A 178 3.89 -6.58 -5.88
C ARG A 178 3.13 -5.61 -4.98
N ALA A 179 3.29 -4.30 -5.17
CA ALA A 179 2.57 -3.29 -4.41
C ALA A 179 1.04 -3.42 -4.58
N ARG A 180 0.57 -3.56 -5.82
CA ARG A 180 -0.85 -3.79 -6.12
C ARG A 180 -1.38 -5.08 -5.50
N ALA A 181 -0.60 -6.16 -5.52
CA ALA A 181 -0.98 -7.41 -4.88
C ALA A 181 -1.12 -7.24 -3.35
N THR A 182 -0.22 -6.47 -2.72
CA THR A 182 -0.32 -6.18 -1.28
C THR A 182 -1.53 -5.30 -0.95
N GLU A 183 -1.83 -4.28 -1.75
CA GLU A 183 -3.01 -3.43 -1.58
C GLU A 183 -4.30 -4.26 -1.71
N CYS A 184 -4.39 -5.10 -2.74
CA CYS A 184 -5.55 -5.97 -2.96
C CYS A 184 -5.73 -6.98 -1.80
N ALA A 185 -4.63 -7.51 -1.26
CA ALA A 185 -4.68 -8.37 -0.07
C ALA A 185 -5.16 -7.63 1.18
N GLN A 186 -4.74 -6.38 1.38
CA GLN A 186 -5.19 -5.54 2.49
C GLN A 186 -6.67 -5.17 2.36
N GLU A 187 -7.13 -4.81 1.17
CA GLU A 187 -8.55 -4.56 0.90
C GLU A 187 -9.39 -5.80 1.18
N ALA A 188 -8.96 -6.98 0.72
CA ALA A 188 -9.64 -8.24 0.99
C ALA A 188 -9.69 -8.57 2.49
N ALA A 189 -8.64 -8.25 3.25
CA ALA A 189 -8.62 -8.42 4.70
C ALA A 189 -9.61 -7.48 5.40
N MET A 190 -9.64 -6.19 5.04
CA MET A 190 -10.61 -5.22 5.57
C MET A 190 -12.06 -5.61 5.24
N GLN A 191 -12.32 -6.15 4.05
CA GLN A 191 -13.67 -6.60 3.68
C GLN A 191 -14.09 -7.82 4.51
N ARG A 192 -13.16 -8.75 4.81
CA ARG A 192 -13.43 -9.87 5.72
C ARG A 192 -13.71 -9.41 7.14
N GLU A 193 -12.97 -8.44 7.65
CA GLU A 193 -13.19 -7.87 8.98
C GLU A 193 -14.58 -7.22 9.08
N ARG A 194 -14.95 -6.38 8.10
CA ARG A 194 -16.30 -5.79 8.03
C ARG A 194 -17.40 -6.84 7.92
N ALA A 195 -17.18 -7.91 7.16
CA ALA A 195 -18.13 -9.02 7.08
C ALA A 195 -18.31 -9.70 8.44
N ASN A 196 -17.21 -9.95 9.18
CA ASN A 196 -17.26 -10.52 10.52
C ASN A 196 -17.98 -9.60 11.52
N GLU A 197 -17.75 -8.29 11.47
CA GLU A 197 -18.45 -7.31 12.30
C GLU A 197 -19.96 -7.35 12.04
N HIS A 198 -20.38 -7.35 10.77
CA HIS A 198 -21.80 -7.47 10.41
C HIS A 198 -22.41 -8.80 10.87
N GLU A 199 -21.68 -9.92 10.77
CA GLU A 199 -22.13 -11.20 11.30
C GLU A 199 -22.29 -11.18 12.83
N GLN A 200 -21.35 -10.55 13.54
CA GLN A 200 -21.39 -10.42 14.99
C GLN A 200 -22.55 -9.52 15.44
N GLU A 201 -22.78 -8.39 14.77
CA GLU A 201 -23.94 -7.52 15.00
C GLU A 201 -25.25 -8.25 14.74
N ALA A 202 -25.36 -8.99 13.64
CA ALA A 202 -26.54 -9.79 13.32
C ALA A 202 -26.79 -10.88 14.38
N ALA A 203 -25.74 -11.53 14.89
CA ALA A 203 -25.84 -12.51 15.97
C ALA A 203 -26.35 -11.87 17.27
N MET A 204 -25.84 -10.68 17.63
CA MET A 204 -26.29 -9.94 18.80
C MET A 204 -27.75 -9.47 18.67
N GLN A 205 -28.15 -9.01 17.49
CA GLN A 205 -29.55 -8.66 17.21
C GLN A 205 -30.47 -9.87 17.33
N ARG A 206 -30.08 -11.03 16.77
CA ARG A 206 -30.83 -12.28 16.93
C ARG A 206 -30.99 -12.65 18.40
N LYS A 207 -29.91 -12.57 19.18
CA LYS A 207 -29.95 -12.85 20.63
C LYS A 207 -30.94 -11.92 21.36
N ARG A 208 -30.86 -10.61 21.13
CA ARG A 208 -31.80 -9.64 21.70
C ARG A 208 -33.25 -9.92 21.28
N ALA A 209 -33.48 -10.29 20.03
CA ALA A 209 -34.81 -10.66 19.54
C ALA A 209 -35.35 -11.93 20.24
N THR A 210 -34.51 -12.93 20.46
CA THR A 210 -34.91 -14.15 21.21
C THR A 210 -35.20 -13.88 22.68
N GLU A 211 -34.44 -13.00 23.33
CA GLU A 211 -34.67 -12.59 24.71
C GLU A 211 -35.99 -11.81 24.83
N SER A 212 -36.20 -10.83 23.94
CA SER A 212 -37.45 -10.07 23.88
C SER A 212 -38.67 -10.96 23.62
N ALA A 213 -38.56 -11.94 22.73
CA ALA A 213 -39.62 -12.91 22.47
C ALA A 213 -39.95 -13.75 23.72
N ARG A 214 -38.93 -14.18 24.47
CA ARG A 214 -39.08 -14.93 25.72
C ARG A 214 -39.75 -14.07 26.80
N GLU A 215 -39.37 -12.82 26.95
CA GLU A 215 -39.99 -11.87 27.89
C GLU A 215 -41.46 -11.63 27.55
N LEU A 216 -41.77 -11.42 26.27
CA LEU A 216 -43.15 -11.27 25.80
C LEU A 216 -43.99 -12.52 26.06
N PHE A 217 -43.42 -13.72 25.87
CA PHE A 217 -44.09 -14.97 26.19
C PHE A 217 -44.40 -15.07 27.70
N LEU A 218 -43.42 -14.77 28.56
CA LEU A 218 -43.62 -14.76 30.01
C LEU A 218 -44.66 -13.73 30.45
N LEU A 219 -44.64 -12.53 29.87
CA LEU A 219 -45.62 -11.49 30.16
C LEU A 219 -47.03 -11.90 29.75
N LYS A 220 -47.20 -12.53 28.58
CA LYS A 220 -48.47 -13.10 28.15
C LYS A 220 -48.99 -14.15 29.12
N GLN A 221 -48.12 -15.04 29.59
CA GLN A 221 -48.49 -16.05 30.58
C GLN A 221 -48.92 -15.41 31.91
N LYS A 222 -48.17 -14.43 32.42
CA LYS A 222 -48.52 -13.69 33.63
C LYS A 222 -49.85 -12.96 33.49
N PHE A 223 -50.09 -12.32 32.34
CA PHE A 223 -51.35 -11.62 32.08
C PHE A 223 -52.54 -12.59 32.01
N ALA A 224 -52.35 -13.76 31.40
CA ALA A 224 -53.37 -14.81 31.39
C ALA A 224 -53.70 -15.30 32.81
N ALA A 225 -52.68 -15.56 33.64
CA ALA A 225 -52.86 -15.94 35.03
C ALA A 225 -53.60 -14.86 35.85
N PHE A 226 -53.17 -13.60 35.72
CA PHE A 226 -53.83 -12.45 36.35
C PHE A 226 -55.30 -12.32 35.92
N LYS A 227 -55.59 -12.51 34.62
CA LYS A 227 -56.96 -12.49 34.11
C LYS A 227 -57.82 -13.59 34.75
N SER A 228 -57.30 -14.80 34.87
CA SER A 228 -58.01 -15.91 35.54
C SER A 228 -58.25 -15.63 37.01
N GLU A 229 -57.27 -15.04 37.70
CA GLU A 229 -57.39 -14.65 39.11
C GLU A 229 -58.44 -13.55 39.30
N ALA A 230 -58.41 -12.51 38.46
CA ALA A 230 -59.41 -11.44 38.48
C ALA A 230 -60.84 -11.99 38.24
N GLN A 231 -61.00 -12.94 37.31
CA GLN A 231 -62.28 -13.63 37.09
C GLN A 231 -62.73 -14.43 38.31
N LEU A 232 -61.82 -15.11 39.01
CA LEU A 232 -62.12 -15.84 40.24
C LEU A 232 -62.59 -14.89 41.36
N VAL A 233 -61.90 -13.76 41.53
CA VAL A 233 -62.28 -12.71 42.49
C VAL A 233 -63.66 -12.17 42.15
N PHE A 234 -63.93 -11.87 40.88
CA PHE A 234 -65.23 -11.38 40.44
C PHE A 234 -66.36 -12.35 40.80
N ARG A 235 -66.20 -13.65 40.47
CA ARG A 235 -67.16 -14.69 40.84
C ARG A 235 -67.38 -14.79 42.35
N ARG A 236 -66.33 -14.59 43.14
CA ARG A 236 -66.44 -14.63 44.61
C ARG A 236 -67.19 -13.42 45.16
N ILE A 237 -66.98 -12.24 44.57
CA ILE A 237 -67.76 -11.04 44.91
C ILE A 237 -69.24 -11.27 44.55
N GLU A 238 -69.54 -11.79 43.36
CA GLU A 238 -70.91 -12.11 42.96
C GLU A 238 -71.58 -13.11 43.93
N ALA A 239 -70.89 -14.19 44.28
CA ALA A 239 -71.41 -15.18 45.22
C ALA A 239 -71.66 -14.59 46.62
N LEU A 240 -70.76 -13.74 47.11
CA LEU A 240 -70.94 -13.02 48.38
C LEU A 240 -72.12 -12.05 48.31
N ALA A 241 -72.28 -11.33 47.20
CA ALA A 241 -73.41 -10.42 46.99
C ALA A 241 -74.75 -11.18 47.02
N SER A 242 -74.84 -12.32 46.31
CA SER A 242 -76.04 -13.17 46.35
C SER A 242 -76.33 -13.71 47.76
N SER A 243 -75.30 -14.15 48.49
CA SER A 243 -75.47 -14.62 49.87
C SER A 243 -75.94 -13.50 50.81
N LEU A 244 -75.45 -12.28 50.61
CA LEU A 244 -75.85 -11.13 51.42
C LEU A 244 -77.32 -10.76 51.15
N GLU A 245 -77.75 -10.72 49.89
CA GLU A 245 -79.15 -10.45 49.54
C GLU A 245 -80.09 -11.52 50.12
N GLN A 246 -79.75 -12.81 50.03
CA GLN A 246 -80.53 -13.88 50.67
C GLN A 246 -80.65 -13.69 52.19
N ARG A 247 -79.55 -13.31 52.85
CA ARG A 247 -79.55 -13.06 54.30
C ARG A 247 -80.40 -11.84 54.66
N LYS A 248 -80.36 -10.79 53.83
CA LYS A 248 -81.17 -9.57 53.97
C LYS A 248 -82.65 -9.89 53.80
N GLU A 249 -83.05 -10.63 52.78
CA GLU A 249 -84.43 -11.09 52.59
C GLU A 249 -84.92 -11.89 53.81
N LYS A 250 -84.13 -12.86 54.27
CA LYS A 250 -84.46 -13.65 55.47
C LYS A 250 -84.63 -12.78 56.72
N LEU A 251 -83.79 -11.75 56.89
CA LEU A 251 -83.89 -10.80 58.00
C LEU A 251 -85.15 -9.93 57.89
N ILE A 252 -85.52 -9.49 56.68
CA ILE A 252 -86.75 -8.74 56.43
C ILE A 252 -87.96 -9.60 56.79
N SER A 253 -88.05 -10.83 56.27
CA SER A 253 -89.14 -11.76 56.59
C SER A 253 -89.25 -12.02 58.08
N LYS A 254 -88.12 -12.21 58.78
CA LYS A 254 -88.15 -12.45 60.23
C LYS A 254 -88.58 -11.21 61.02
N THR A 255 -88.15 -10.03 60.59
CA THR A 255 -88.55 -8.74 61.20
C THR A 255 -90.07 -8.53 61.06
N LEU A 256 -90.64 -8.79 59.88
CA LEU A 256 -92.08 -8.71 59.64
C LEU A 256 -92.86 -9.70 60.52
N GLN A 257 -92.42 -10.97 60.58
CA GLN A 257 -93.05 -11.97 61.44
C GLN A 257 -93.07 -11.53 62.92
N LEU A 258 -91.93 -11.03 63.44
CA LEU A 258 -91.85 -10.56 64.82
C LEU A 258 -92.72 -9.32 65.07
N HIS A 259 -92.88 -8.46 64.08
CA HIS A 259 -93.78 -7.31 64.15
C HIS A 259 -95.25 -7.75 64.28
N ASP A 260 -95.68 -8.71 63.46
CA ASP A 260 -97.06 -9.25 63.50
C ASP A 260 -97.34 -9.99 64.81
N GLU A 261 -96.40 -10.82 65.27
CA GLU A 261 -96.48 -11.49 66.58
C GLU A 261 -96.55 -10.49 67.74
N LYS A 262 -95.82 -9.37 67.63
CA LYS A 262 -95.86 -8.28 68.62
C LYS A 262 -97.22 -7.60 68.62
N ALA A 263 -97.76 -7.23 67.47
CA ALA A 263 -99.07 -6.60 67.34
C ALA A 263 -100.19 -7.48 67.94
N LEU A 264 -100.19 -8.79 67.63
CA LEU A 264 -101.15 -9.73 68.21
C LEU A 264 -101.06 -9.81 69.74
N LYS A 265 -99.84 -9.79 70.30
CA LYS A 265 -99.62 -9.78 71.75
C LYS A 265 -100.06 -8.46 72.38
N GLU A 266 -99.82 -7.33 71.73
CA GLU A 266 -100.29 -6.01 72.18
C GLU A 266 -101.83 -5.95 72.22
N ASP A 267 -102.51 -6.45 71.18
CA ASP A 267 -103.97 -6.58 71.15
C ASP A 267 -104.48 -7.46 72.30
N LYS A 268 -103.83 -8.60 72.55
CA LYS A 268 -104.23 -9.49 73.66
C LYS A 268 -104.03 -8.85 75.03
N VAL A 269 -102.95 -8.10 75.22
CA VAL A 269 -102.72 -7.32 76.45
C VAL A 269 -103.81 -6.27 76.63
N GLN A 270 -104.21 -5.57 75.56
CA GLN A 270 -105.28 -4.57 75.64
C GLN A 270 -106.63 -5.21 76.01
N GLU A 271 -106.96 -6.38 75.44
CA GLU A 271 -108.16 -7.15 75.81
C GLU A 271 -108.15 -7.54 77.30
N LEU A 272 -107.04 -8.09 77.77
CA LEU A 272 -106.87 -8.47 79.18
C LEU A 272 -106.93 -7.24 80.11
N MET A 273 -106.40 -6.10 79.69
CA MET A 273 -106.48 -4.86 80.43
C MET A 273 -107.93 -4.37 80.56
N ASN A 274 -108.71 -4.42 79.48
CA ASN A 274 -110.13 -4.06 79.50
C ASN A 274 -110.95 -4.99 80.40
N GLU A 275 -110.68 -6.30 80.35
CA GLU A 275 -111.34 -7.27 81.21
C GLU A 275 -110.97 -7.08 82.69
N ASN A 276 -109.71 -6.75 82.98
CA ASN A 276 -109.27 -6.44 84.34
C ASN A 276 -109.98 -5.19 84.88
N VAL A 277 -110.10 -4.13 84.09
CA VAL A 277 -110.90 -2.94 84.46
C VAL A 277 -112.36 -3.31 84.74
N ARG A 278 -112.97 -4.16 83.91
CA ARG A 278 -114.35 -4.64 84.11
C ARG A 278 -114.49 -5.45 85.40
N LEU A 279 -113.57 -6.37 85.67
CA LEU A 279 -113.55 -7.17 86.89
C LEU A 279 -113.34 -6.29 88.12
N GLN A 280 -112.45 -5.30 88.07
CA GLN A 280 -112.25 -4.35 89.15
C GLN A 280 -113.54 -3.58 89.46
N SER A 281 -114.24 -3.08 88.43
CA SER A 281 -115.54 -2.40 88.62
C SER A 281 -116.59 -3.32 89.27
N LEU A 282 -116.60 -4.61 88.93
CA LEU A 282 -117.49 -5.59 89.55
C LEU A 282 -117.11 -5.86 91.01
N VAL A 283 -115.81 -5.94 91.32
CA VAL A 283 -115.29 -6.05 92.69
C VAL A 283 -115.74 -4.83 93.50
N ASP A 284 -115.50 -3.62 93.01
CA ASP A 284 -115.90 -2.37 93.68
C ASP A 284 -117.43 -2.36 93.93
N GLN A 285 -118.24 -2.81 92.95
CA GLN A 285 -119.68 -2.93 93.11
C GLN A 285 -120.06 -3.93 94.22
N LYS A 286 -119.39 -5.08 94.29
CA LYS A 286 -119.65 -6.10 95.31
C LYS A 286 -119.17 -5.67 96.69
N GLU A 287 -118.04 -5.00 96.79
CA GLU A 287 -117.57 -4.38 98.04
C GLU A 287 -118.57 -3.34 98.55
N ALA A 288 -119.07 -2.46 97.67
CA ALA A 288 -120.11 -1.50 98.03
C ALA A 288 -121.41 -2.19 98.52
N GLN A 289 -121.84 -3.27 97.84
CA GLN A 289 -122.99 -4.07 98.29
C GLN A 289 -122.77 -4.71 99.67
N LEU A 290 -121.57 -5.26 99.92
CA LEU A 290 -121.22 -5.85 101.21
C LEU A 290 -121.20 -4.81 102.33
N VAL A 291 -120.63 -3.62 102.10
CA VAL A 291 -120.65 -2.53 103.07
C VAL A 291 -122.10 -2.13 103.40
N ALA A 292 -122.96 -1.96 102.40
CA ALA A 292 -124.37 -1.63 102.61
C ALA A 292 -125.12 -2.71 103.40
N LEU A 293 -124.90 -4.00 103.09
CA LEU A 293 -125.51 -5.11 103.84
C LEU A 293 -124.99 -5.14 105.29
N ASN A 294 -123.69 -4.92 105.50
CA ASN A 294 -123.10 -4.87 106.82
C ASN A 294 -123.68 -3.71 107.66
N GLU A 295 -123.93 -2.56 107.05
CA GLU A 295 -124.64 -1.44 107.66
C GLU A 295 -126.10 -1.79 108.02
N GLN A 296 -126.82 -2.49 107.13
CA GLN A 296 -128.19 -2.98 107.42
C GLN A 296 -128.24 -3.98 108.59
N LEU A 297 -127.30 -4.93 108.64
CA LEU A 297 -127.17 -5.87 109.76
C LEU A 297 -126.86 -5.14 111.07
N LYS A 298 -126.01 -4.11 111.02
CA LYS A 298 -125.74 -3.26 112.18
C LYS A 298 -127.01 -2.54 112.66
N LEU A 299 -127.81 -1.96 111.76
CA LEU A 299 -129.08 -1.29 112.11
C LEU A 299 -130.12 -2.25 112.68
N THR A 300 -130.29 -3.44 112.10
CA THR A 300 -131.22 -4.46 112.61
C THR A 300 -130.78 -4.98 113.98
N SER A 301 -129.49 -5.20 114.20
CA SER A 301 -128.96 -5.59 115.53
C SER A 301 -129.15 -4.51 116.60
N LEU A 302 -129.20 -3.23 116.22
CA LEU A 302 -129.53 -2.13 117.14
C LEU A 302 -131.05 -2.07 117.39
N SER A 303 -131.87 -2.28 116.36
CA SER A 303 -133.33 -2.37 116.48
C SER A 303 -133.80 -3.57 117.32
N GLU A 304 -133.06 -4.67 117.35
CA GLU A 304 -133.33 -5.83 118.21
C GLU A 304 -132.90 -5.63 119.67
N ARG A 305 -132.01 -4.66 119.96
CA ARG A 305 -131.67 -4.25 121.33
C ARG A 305 -132.66 -3.27 121.95
N ASP A 306 -133.48 -2.60 121.13
CA ASP A 306 -134.49 -1.63 121.56
C ASP A 306 -135.90 -2.25 121.72
N LYS A 307 -136.00 -3.59 121.75
CA LYS A 307 -137.18 -4.36 122.16
C LYS A 307 -136.90 -5.11 123.47
#